data_AF-A0A9E3SBG3-F1
#
_entry.id   AF-A0A9E3SBG3-F1
#
_cell.length_a   1.000
_cell.length_b   1.000
_cell.length_c   1.000
_cell.angle_alpha   90.00
_cell.angle_beta   90.00
_cell.angle_gamma   90.00
#
_symmetry.space_group_name_H-M   'P 1'
#
loop_
_entity.id
_entity.type
_entity.pdbx_description
1 polymer ?
#
loop_
_entity_poly.entity_id
_entity_poly.type
_entity_poly.pdbx_seq_one_letter_code
_entity_poly.pdbx_strand_id
1 'polypeptide(L)'
;MAREPKSLLSAFGSFAIAAGVLFLILALFVIVGLYQESVAKERLKPPEGATSIEELRNHLPPPDLVQRIEADSQVYTVWWIDYEGAQFFWLPSGPPVYVFDAQCELVMWSHETGDGGEVSQFVYSGTPVESSGP
;
A
#
# COMPACT_ATOMS: atom_id res chain seq x y z
N MET A 1 36.71 -51.50 27.12
CA MET A 1 35.45 -51.28 26.37
C MET A 1 35.46 -49.84 25.89
N ALA A 2 35.90 -49.59 24.66
CA ALA A 2 35.99 -48.23 24.10
C ALA A 2 34.60 -47.81 23.60
N ARG A 3 34.07 -46.70 24.13
CA ARG A 3 32.83 -46.09 23.62
C ARG A 3 33.15 -45.40 22.29
N GLU A 4 32.54 -45.86 21.20
CA GLU A 4 32.67 -45.22 19.89
C GLU A 4 32.09 -43.79 19.91
N PRO A 5 32.78 -42.78 19.36
CA PRO A 5 32.30 -41.41 19.25
C PRO A 5 31.32 -41.26 18.08
N LYS A 6 30.15 -41.92 18.14
CA LYS A 6 29.08 -41.82 17.12
C LYS A 6 28.18 -40.58 17.26
N SER A 7 28.44 -39.71 18.23
CA SER A 7 27.47 -38.68 18.67
C SER A 7 27.60 -37.30 18.02
N LEU A 8 28.76 -36.94 17.45
CA LEU A 8 28.98 -35.55 17.01
C LEU A 8 28.51 -35.30 15.57
N LEU A 9 28.78 -36.24 14.65
CA LEU A 9 28.43 -36.07 13.23
C LEU A 9 26.91 -36.08 12.96
N SER A 10 26.13 -36.83 13.74
CA SER A 10 24.67 -36.83 13.64
C SER A 10 24.03 -35.54 14.15
N ALA A 11 24.60 -34.93 15.19
CA ALA A 11 24.11 -33.67 15.74
C ALA A 11 24.25 -32.49 14.76
N PHE A 12 25.36 -32.43 14.00
CA PHE A 12 25.55 -31.38 12.98
C PHE A 12 24.55 -31.50 11.81
N GLY A 13 24.23 -32.74 11.39
CA GLY A 13 23.24 -32.98 10.34
C GLY A 13 21.83 -32.51 10.74
N SER A 14 21.40 -32.82 11.97
CA SER A 14 20.11 -32.38 12.49
C SER A 14 20.01 -30.86 12.63
N PHE A 15 21.11 -30.19 13.02
CA PHE A 15 21.14 -28.73 13.12
C PHE A 15 20.98 -28.04 11.76
N ALA A 16 21.70 -28.53 10.74
CA ALA A 16 21.60 -27.97 9.38
C ALA A 16 20.17 -28.09 8.81
N ILE A 17 19.51 -29.24 9.05
CA ILE A 17 18.12 -29.45 8.64
C ILE A 17 17.18 -28.47 9.38
N ALA A 18 17.34 -28.34 10.70
CA ALA A 18 16.51 -27.43 11.49
C ALA A 18 16.66 -25.96 11.06
N ALA A 19 17.91 -25.52 10.82
CA ALA A 19 18.19 -24.18 10.30
C ALA A 19 17.58 -23.96 8.91
N GLY A 20 17.68 -24.94 8.02
CA GLY A 20 17.06 -24.90 6.69
C GLY A 20 15.54 -24.77 6.75
N VAL A 21 14.88 -25.56 7.62
CA VAL A 21 13.43 -25.48 7.81
C VAL A 21 13.02 -24.11 8.38
N LEU A 22 13.73 -23.59 9.37
CA LEU A 22 13.45 -22.27 9.93
C LEU A 22 13.58 -21.17 8.86
N PHE A 23 14.62 -21.23 8.03
CA PHE A 23 14.80 -20.30 6.93
C PHE A 23 13.64 -20.35 5.92
N LEU A 24 13.19 -21.55 5.55
CA LEU A 24 12.05 -21.71 4.64
C LEU A 24 10.75 -21.15 5.24
N ILE A 25 10.53 -21.35 6.54
CA ILE A 25 9.38 -20.79 7.24
C ILE A 25 9.43 -19.25 7.20
N LEU A 26 10.58 -18.66 7.53
CA LEU A 26 10.75 -17.20 7.49
C LEU A 26 10.55 -16.64 6.07
N ALA A 27 11.11 -17.30 5.05
CA ALA A 27 10.92 -16.91 3.66
C ALA A 27 9.44 -16.97 3.24
N LEU A 28 8.71 -18.01 3.67
CA LEU A 28 7.28 -18.13 3.42
C LEU A 28 6.49 -16.98 4.06
N PHE A 29 6.78 -16.62 5.32
CA PHE A 29 6.15 -15.48 5.98
C PHE A 29 6.39 -14.17 5.24
N VAL A 30 7.61 -13.94 4.75
CA VAL A 30 7.94 -12.76 3.94
C VAL A 30 7.14 -12.76 2.63
N ILE A 31 7.09 -13.88 1.91
CA ILE A 31 6.34 -13.99 0.65
C ILE A 31 4.85 -13.74 0.87
N VAL A 32 4.26 -14.32 1.93
CA VAL A 32 2.85 -14.11 2.27
C VAL A 32 2.59 -12.65 2.65
N GLY A 33 3.47 -12.03 3.42
CA GLY A 33 3.37 -10.61 3.78
C GLY A 33 3.38 -9.70 2.54
N LEU A 34 4.34 -9.89 1.65
CA LEU A 34 4.43 -9.13 0.39
C LEU A 34 3.22 -9.35 -0.52
N TYR A 35 2.69 -10.58 -0.58
CA TYR A 35 1.49 -10.87 -1.36
C TYR A 35 0.25 -10.17 -0.79
N GLN A 36 0.07 -10.19 0.54
CA GLN A 36 -1.04 -9.49 1.18
C GLN A 36 -0.96 -7.98 0.96
N GLU A 37 0.23 -7.39 1.06
CA GLU A 37 0.46 -5.99 0.75
C GLU A 37 0.08 -5.69 -0.70
N SER A 38 0.59 -6.47 -1.66
CA SER A 38 0.26 -6.30 -3.08
C SER A 38 -1.25 -6.38 -3.35
N VAL A 39 -1.96 -7.33 -2.75
CA VAL A 39 -3.42 -7.45 -2.90
C VAL A 39 -4.14 -6.27 -2.27
N ALA A 40 -3.67 -5.77 -1.12
CA ALA A 40 -4.21 -4.56 -0.52
C ALA A 40 -4.02 -3.33 -1.43
N LYS A 41 -2.84 -3.17 -2.05
CA LYS A 41 -2.58 -2.08 -3.00
C LYS A 41 -3.56 -2.10 -4.17
N GLU A 42 -3.83 -3.29 -4.72
CA GLU A 42 -4.79 -3.46 -5.82
C GLU A 42 -6.23 -3.13 -5.42
N ARG A 43 -6.64 -3.41 -4.19
CA ARG A 43 -8.00 -3.13 -3.70
C ARG A 43 -8.30 -1.64 -3.50
N LEU A 44 -7.25 -0.84 -3.32
CA LEU A 44 -7.36 0.60 -3.10
C LEU A 44 -7.27 1.37 -4.41
N LYS A 45 -7.01 0.72 -5.54
CA LYS A 45 -7.08 1.39 -6.83
C LYS A 45 -8.52 1.82 -7.13
N PRO A 46 -8.74 3.04 -7.64
CA PRO A 46 -10.03 3.41 -8.23
C PRO A 46 -10.45 2.34 -9.25
N PRO A 47 -11.71 1.87 -9.22
CA PRO A 47 -12.25 1.02 -10.26
C PRO A 47 -12.11 1.70 -11.64
N GLU A 48 -11.90 0.93 -12.70
CA GLU A 48 -11.85 1.49 -14.06
C GLU A 48 -13.16 2.24 -14.37
N GLY A 49 -13.03 3.53 -14.68
CA GLY A 49 -14.16 4.41 -14.98
C GLY A 49 -14.84 5.06 -13.76
N ALA A 50 -14.46 4.71 -12.52
CA ALA A 50 -14.94 5.41 -11.34
C ALA A 50 -14.31 6.81 -11.29
N THR A 51 -15.13 7.82 -11.55
CA THR A 51 -14.68 9.21 -11.65
C THR A 51 -15.28 10.07 -10.55
N SER A 52 -16.41 9.69 -9.96
CA SER A 52 -17.02 10.51 -8.91
C SER A 52 -16.77 9.99 -7.49
N ILE A 53 -16.83 10.92 -6.53
CA ILE A 53 -16.80 10.61 -5.10
C ILE A 53 -17.87 9.59 -4.69
N GLU A 54 -19.03 9.61 -5.35
CA GLU A 54 -20.17 8.75 -5.04
C GLU A 54 -19.93 7.32 -5.50
N GLU A 55 -19.32 7.14 -6.67
CA GLU A 55 -18.89 5.83 -7.17
C GLU A 55 -17.80 5.25 -6.25
N LEU A 56 -16.78 6.04 -5.94
CA LEU A 56 -15.66 5.61 -5.09
C LEU A 56 -16.11 5.21 -3.69
N ARG A 57 -17.08 5.92 -3.09
CA ARG A 57 -17.65 5.57 -1.78
C ARG A 57 -18.23 4.15 -1.72
N ASN A 58 -18.70 3.61 -2.84
CA ASN A 58 -19.28 2.25 -2.87
C ASN A 58 -18.21 1.15 -3.01
N HIS A 59 -16.99 1.51 -3.40
CA HIS A 59 -15.90 0.57 -3.67
C HIS A 59 -14.77 0.65 -2.65
N LEU A 60 -14.54 1.83 -2.07
CA LEU A 60 -13.49 2.09 -1.11
C LEU A 60 -14.03 2.06 0.32
N PRO A 61 -13.17 1.75 1.30
CA PRO A 61 -13.51 1.97 2.70
C PRO A 61 -13.74 3.48 2.97
N PRO A 62 -14.46 3.82 4.05
CA PRO A 62 -14.67 5.21 4.41
C PRO A 62 -13.32 5.92 4.68
N PRO A 63 -13.19 7.21 4.32
CA PRO A 63 -11.96 7.95 4.58
C PRO A 63 -11.80 8.24 6.07
N ASP A 64 -10.57 8.13 6.56
CA ASP A 64 -10.19 8.50 7.93
C ASP A 64 -10.06 10.01 8.09
N LEU A 65 -9.62 10.68 7.01
CA LEU A 65 -9.51 12.12 6.95
C LEU A 65 -10.06 12.64 5.63
N VAL A 66 -10.82 13.73 5.73
CA VAL A 66 -11.25 14.53 4.59
C VAL A 66 -10.83 15.97 4.84
N GLN A 67 -10.10 16.56 3.90
CA GLN A 67 -9.64 17.94 3.99
C GLN A 67 -9.98 18.67 2.70
N ARG A 68 -10.41 19.92 2.86
CA ARG A 68 -10.56 20.84 1.75
C ARG A 68 -9.29 21.67 1.63
N ILE A 69 -8.70 21.71 0.44
CA ILE A 69 -7.52 22.52 0.14
C ILE A 69 -7.86 23.51 -0.97
N GLU A 70 -7.23 24.68 -0.94
CA GLU A 70 -7.36 25.69 -1.97
C GLU A 70 -6.01 25.89 -2.64
N ALA A 71 -5.97 25.78 -3.96
CA ALA A 71 -4.76 25.93 -4.76
C ALA A 71 -5.15 26.41 -6.17
N ASP A 72 -4.39 27.36 -6.71
CA ASP A 72 -4.63 27.94 -8.04
C ASP A 72 -6.05 28.50 -8.25
N SER A 73 -6.64 29.07 -7.20
CA SER A 73 -8.04 29.54 -7.18
C SER A 73 -9.09 28.45 -7.39
N GLN A 74 -8.68 27.18 -7.27
CA GLN A 74 -9.57 26.02 -7.26
C GLN A 74 -9.63 25.42 -5.87
N VAL A 75 -10.74 24.74 -5.61
CA VAL A 75 -11.01 24.04 -4.36
C VAL A 75 -10.91 22.56 -4.65
N TYR A 76 -10.11 21.84 -3.87
CA TYR A 76 -10.01 20.40 -3.94
C TYR A 76 -10.46 19.77 -2.62
N THR A 77 -11.06 18.59 -2.73
CA THR A 77 -11.34 17.73 -1.59
C THR A 77 -10.36 16.58 -1.62
N VAL A 78 -9.62 16.38 -0.53
CA VAL A 78 -8.64 15.31 -0.39
C VAL A 78 -9.17 14.29 0.60
N TRP A 79 -9.16 13.02 0.20
CA TRP A 79 -9.54 11.87 1.01
C TRP A 79 -8.30 11.04 1.33
N TRP A 80 -8.05 10.80 2.61
CA TRP A 80 -7.06 9.85 3.08
C TRP A 80 -7.76 8.62 3.61
N ILE A 81 -7.22 7.46 3.26
CA ILE A 81 -7.66 6.17 3.76
C ILE A 81 -6.45 5.54 4.45
N ASP A 82 -6.51 5.45 5.78
CA ASP A 82 -5.58 4.63 6.54
C ASP A 82 -5.98 3.16 6.38
N TYR A 83 -5.09 2.40 5.78
CA TYR A 83 -5.30 0.98 5.61
C TYR A 83 -4.48 0.25 6.66
N GLU A 84 -5.13 -0.11 7.77
CA GLU A 84 -4.52 -0.83 8.91
C GLU A 84 -3.80 -2.14 8.50
N GLY A 85 -4.10 -2.68 7.31
CA GLY A 85 -3.45 -3.87 6.76
C GLY A 85 -2.17 -3.63 5.94
N ALA A 86 -1.81 -2.39 5.61
CA ALA A 86 -0.63 -2.08 4.78
C ALA A 86 0.65 -1.83 5.59
N GLN A 87 0.54 -1.72 6.92
CA GLN A 87 1.67 -1.42 7.80
C GLN A 87 2.44 -2.70 8.17
N PHE A 88 2.90 -3.47 7.17
CA PHE A 88 3.70 -4.66 7.42
C PHE A 88 5.19 -4.31 7.57
N PHE A 89 5.59 -3.98 8.81
CA PHE A 89 6.96 -3.93 9.39
C PHE A 89 8.11 -3.18 8.68
N TRP A 90 8.05 -2.83 7.39
CA TRP A 90 9.28 -2.55 6.63
C TRP A 90 9.41 -1.15 6.03
N LEU A 91 8.33 -0.42 5.71
CA LEU A 91 8.46 0.94 5.14
C LEU A 91 7.27 1.83 5.56
N PRO A 92 7.52 3.01 6.17
CA PRO A 92 6.48 4.00 6.42
C PRO A 92 6.11 4.71 5.12
N SER A 93 5.42 4.01 4.21
CA SER A 93 4.71 4.66 3.11
C SER A 93 3.41 5.22 3.68
N GLY A 94 3.23 6.54 3.67
CA GLY A 94 2.01 7.17 4.16
C GLY A 94 0.75 6.69 3.42
N PRO A 95 -0.45 6.93 3.98
CA PRO A 95 -1.70 6.38 3.48
C PRO A 95 -2.02 6.80 2.04
N PRO A 96 -2.81 5.99 1.30
CA PRO A 96 -3.40 6.36 0.02
C PRO A 96 -4.20 7.66 0.10
N VAL A 97 -4.16 8.39 -1.01
CA VAL A 97 -4.83 9.69 -1.17
C VAL A 97 -5.61 9.76 -2.46
N TYR A 98 -6.80 10.35 -2.39
CA TYR A 98 -7.65 10.67 -3.53
C TYR A 98 -7.95 12.16 -3.50
N VAL A 99 -7.81 12.82 -4.64
CA VAL A 99 -8.04 14.25 -4.80
C VAL A 99 -9.20 14.44 -5.76
N PHE A 100 -10.18 15.20 -5.30
CA PHE A 100 -11.38 15.54 -6.04
C PHE A 100 -11.42 17.04 -6.30
N ASP A 101 -11.97 17.45 -7.44
CA ASP A 101 -12.24 18.86 -7.73
C ASP A 101 -13.50 19.37 -7.02
N ALA A 102 -13.91 20.60 -7.36
CA ALA A 102 -15.11 21.24 -6.80
C ALA A 102 -16.42 20.60 -7.29
N GLN A 103 -16.38 19.80 -8.35
CA GLN A 103 -17.50 19.03 -8.89
C GLN A 103 -17.56 17.62 -8.29
N CYS A 104 -16.64 17.30 -7.36
CA CYS A 104 -16.47 15.99 -6.74
C CYS A 104 -16.01 14.90 -7.73
N GLU A 105 -15.32 15.28 -8.79
CA GLU A 105 -14.69 14.38 -9.75
C GLU A 105 -13.24 14.11 -9.36
N LEU A 106 -12.80 12.86 -9.50
CA LEU A 106 -11.47 12.38 -9.17
C LEU A 106 -10.48 12.92 -10.21
N VAL A 107 -9.63 13.84 -9.76
CA VAL A 107 -8.57 14.42 -10.59
C VAL A 107 -7.25 13.68 -10.42
N MET A 108 -7.01 13.11 -9.24
CA MET A 108 -5.78 12.40 -8.93
C MET A 108 -6.00 11.38 -7.83
N TRP A 109 -5.21 10.31 -7.86
CA TRP A 109 -5.03 9.44 -6.72
C TRP A 109 -3.57 8.99 -6.61
N SER A 110 -3.13 8.69 -5.40
CA SER A 110 -1.82 8.09 -5.13
C SER A 110 -1.97 6.96 -4.13
N HIS A 111 -1.25 5.87 -4.37
CA HIS A 111 -1.18 4.75 -3.43
C HIS A 111 -0.35 5.09 -2.19
N GLU A 112 0.65 5.98 -2.29
CA GLU A 112 1.58 6.28 -1.20
C GLU A 112 1.79 7.79 -1.06
N THR A 113 1.89 8.25 0.19
CA THR A 113 2.29 9.63 0.55
C THR A 113 3.65 9.71 1.25
N GLY A 114 4.37 8.58 1.31
CA GLY A 114 5.50 8.33 2.23
C GLY A 114 6.75 9.19 2.07
N ASP A 115 7.00 9.79 0.91
CA ASP A 115 8.20 10.63 0.72
C ASP A 115 8.03 12.07 1.24
N GLY A 116 6.95 12.36 1.99
CA GLY A 116 6.71 13.69 2.53
C GLY A 116 6.48 14.74 1.44
N GLY A 117 5.99 14.29 0.27
CA GLY A 117 5.57 15.19 -0.79
C GLY A 117 4.57 16.18 -0.25
N GLU A 118 4.85 17.48 -0.38
CA GLU A 118 3.89 18.50 0.01
C GLU A 118 2.56 18.23 -0.69
N VAL A 119 1.45 18.52 -0.01
CA VAL A 119 0.11 18.42 -0.61
C VAL A 119 0.03 19.18 -1.95
N SER A 120 0.82 20.24 -2.09
CA SER A 120 1.03 20.99 -3.33
C SER A 120 1.48 20.09 -4.50
N GLN A 121 2.33 19.10 -4.28
CA GLN A 121 2.81 18.19 -5.34
C GLN A 121 1.68 17.39 -6.00
N PHE A 122 0.61 17.08 -5.25
CA PHE A 122 -0.59 16.42 -5.77
C PHE A 122 -1.53 17.38 -6.51
N VAL A 123 -1.40 18.69 -6.32
CA VAL A 123 -2.19 19.67 -7.07
C VAL A 123 -1.46 20.09 -8.35
N TYR A 124 -0.14 20.26 -8.30
CA TYR A 124 0.65 20.77 -9.42
C TYR A 124 0.96 19.75 -10.53
N SER A 125 0.85 18.44 -10.26
CA SER A 125 1.13 17.38 -11.24
C SER A 125 -0.10 16.88 -12.00
N GLY A 126 -1.29 17.34 -11.62
CA GLY A 126 -2.50 17.13 -12.40
C GLY A 126 -2.49 18.02 -13.63
N THR A 127 -1.84 17.60 -14.72
CA THR A 127 -2.29 18.06 -16.04
C THR A 127 -3.78 17.72 -16.12
N PRO A 128 -4.68 18.68 -16.38
CA PRO A 128 -6.09 18.39 -16.56
C PRO A 128 -6.20 17.23 -17.53
N VAL A 129 -6.93 16.17 -17.15
CA VAL A 129 -7.33 15.15 -18.12
C VAL A 129 -8.13 15.91 -19.16
N GLU A 130 -7.54 16.15 -20.33
CA GLU A 130 -8.22 16.74 -21.46
C GLU A 130 -9.39 15.80 -21.74
N SER A 131 -10.58 16.24 -21.33
CA SER A 131 -11.84 15.57 -21.65
C SER A 131 -11.92 15.54 -23.17
N SER A 132 -11.49 14.42 -23.76
CA SER A 132 -11.64 14.14 -25.18
C SER A 132 -13.12 13.91 -25.43
N GLY A 133 -13.85 15.00 -25.63
CA GLY A 133 -15.27 15.00 -25.96
C GLY A 133 -15.55 14.37 -27.32
N PRO A 134 -16.80 13.95 -27.50
CA PRO A 134 -17.62 14.43 -28.61
C PRO A 134 -18.69 15.44 -28.18
#